data_AF-A0A969D618-F1
#
_entry.id   AF-A0A969D618-F1
#
_cell.length_a   1.000
_cell.length_b   1.000
_cell.length_c   1.000
_cell.angle_alpha   90.00
_cell.angle_beta   90.00
_cell.angle_gamma   90.00
#
_symmetry.space_group_name_H-M   'P 1'
#
loop_
_entity.id
_entity.type
_entity.pdbx_description
1 polymer ?
#
loop_
_entity_poly.entity_id
_entity_poly.type
_entity_poly.pdbx_seq_one_letter_code
_entity_poly.pdbx_strand_id
1 'polypeptide(L)' 'PQLATYQPYWAARADLLARIGVRLEADRAYELAIGLESDPAVRRFLQRQREQLEA' A
#
# COMPACT_ATOMS: atom_id res chain seq x y z
N PRO A 1 0.80 11.67 -17.75
CA PRO A 1 0.37 10.30 -17.40
C PRO A 1 0.41 10.11 -15.87
N GLN A 2 -0.76 10.03 -15.25
CA GLN A 2 -0.94 10.19 -13.80
C GLN A 2 -0.49 8.95 -13.03
N LEU A 3 0.64 9.06 -12.31
CA LEU A 3 1.08 8.09 -11.30
C LEU A 3 -0.01 7.83 -10.23
N ALA A 4 -0.97 8.73 -10.07
CA ALA A 4 -2.10 8.61 -9.16
C ALA A 4 -2.98 7.38 -9.42
N THR A 5 -2.99 6.82 -10.63
CA THR A 5 -3.78 5.62 -10.99
C THR A 5 -2.97 4.32 -11.03
N TYR A 6 -1.66 4.37 -10.74
CA TYR A 6 -0.80 3.20 -10.88
C TYR A 6 -0.63 2.49 -9.54
N GLN A 7 -1.51 1.49 -9.29
CA GLN A 7 -1.50 0.65 -8.09
C GLN A 7 -0.11 0.08 -7.74
N PRO A 8 0.71 -0.42 -8.70
CA PRO A 8 1.99 -1.05 -8.36
C PRO A 8 2.99 -0.07 -7.75
N TYR A 9 2.92 1.20 -8.14
CA TYR A 9 3.75 2.25 -7.56
C TYR A 9 3.41 2.49 -6.09
N TRP A 10 2.12 2.57 -5.76
CA TRP A 10 1.68 2.78 -4.37
C TRP A 10 1.99 1.57 -3.49
N ALA A 11 1.81 0.35 -4.01
CA ALA A 11 2.17 -0.87 -3.30
C ALA A 11 3.68 -0.95 -2.99
N ALA A 12 4.53 -0.68 -3.98
CA ALA A 12 5.98 -0.67 -3.80
C ALA A 12 6.43 0.45 -2.85
N ARG A 13 5.82 1.64 -2.97
CA ARG A 13 6.08 2.77 -2.06
C ARG A 13 5.69 2.43 -0.63
N ALA A 14 4.55 1.77 -0.41
CA ALA A 14 4.10 1.36 0.90
C ALA A 14 5.07 0.35 1.55
N ASP A 15 5.50 -0.68 0.80
CA ASP A 15 6.48 -1.67 1.29
C ASP A 15 7.83 -1.02 1.64
N LEU A 16 8.32 -0.11 0.79
CA LEU A 16 9.57 0.60 1.07
C LEU A 16 9.46 1.48 2.32
N LEU A 17 8.38 2.25 2.46
CA LEU A 17 8.13 3.12 3.62
C LEU A 17 7.98 2.30 4.91
N ALA A 18 7.32 1.15 4.83
CA ALA A 18 7.19 0.20 5.94
C ALA A 18 8.56 -0.27 6.44
N ARG A 19 9.45 -0.67 5.53
CA ARG A 19 10.79 -1.17 5.85
C ARG A 19 11.71 -0.13 6.46
N ILE A 20 11.55 1.14 6.09
CA ILE A 20 12.33 2.24 6.68
C ILE A 20 11.69 2.83 7.94
N GLY A 21 10.59 2.24 8.43
CA GLY A 21 9.93 2.63 9.69
C GLY A 21 9.04 3.86 9.60
N VAL A 22 8.76 4.36 8.38
CA VAL A 22 7.93 5.55 8.15
C VAL A 22 6.46 5.10 8.07
N ARG A 23 5.91 4.71 9.23
CA ARG A 23 4.61 4.01 9.36
C ARG A 23 3.42 4.83 8.83
N LEU A 24 3.36 6.14 9.11
CA LEU A 24 2.25 7.01 8.69
C LEU A 24 2.14 7.13 7.16
N GLU A 25 3.26 7.30 6.47
CA GLU A 25 3.29 7.41 5.03
C GLU A 25 3.13 6.04 4.35
N ALA A 26 3.61 4.97 4.98
CA ALA A 26 3.36 3.61 4.53
C ALA A 26 1.86 3.29 4.57
N ASP A 27 1.18 3.68 5.65
CA ASP A 27 -0.26 3.49 5.82
C ASP A 27 -1.07 4.17 4.71
N ARG A 28 -0.80 5.46 4.45
CA ARG A 28 -1.43 6.21 3.36
C ARG A 28 -1.17 5.60 1.98
N ALA A 29 0.04 5.08 1.75
CA ALA A 29 0.37 4.44 0.49
C ALA A 29 -0.38 3.10 0.32
N TYR A 30 -0.56 2.33 1.40
CA TYR A 30 -1.39 1.13 1.39
C TYR A 30 -2.86 1.44 1.11
N GLU A 31 -3.43 2.50 1.72
CA GLU A 31 -4.82 2.91 1.46
C GLU A 31 -5.06 3.20 -0.03
N LEU A 32 -4.15 3.95 -0.65
CA LEU A 32 -4.22 4.26 -2.08
C LEU A 32 -4.07 3.01 -2.95
N ALA A 33 -3.13 2.12 -2.61
CA ALA A 33 -2.94 0.88 -3.35
C ALA A 33 -4.17 -0.05 -3.27
N ILE A 34 -4.79 -0.17 -2.09
CA ILE A 34 -6.01 -0.96 -1.84
C ILE A 34 -7.19 -0.38 -2.63
N GLY A 35 -7.34 0.95 -2.65
CA GLY A 35 -8.42 1.63 -3.35
C GLY A 35 -8.34 1.51 -4.88
N LEU A 36 -7.13 1.40 -5.43
CA LEU A 36 -6.89 1.22 -6.86
C LEU A 36 -6.89 -0.26 -7.31
N GLU A 37 -6.72 -1.19 -6.38
CA GLU A 37 -6.66 -2.61 -6.70
C GLU A 37 -8.03 -3.19 -7.05
N SER A 38 -8.13 -3.89 -8.18
CA SER A 38 -9.36 -4.53 -8.63
C SER A 38 -9.42 -6.02 -8.27
N ASP A 39 -8.26 -6.67 -8.12
CA ASP A 39 -8.16 -8.07 -7.70
C ASP A 39 -8.38 -8.21 -6.19
N PRO A 40 -9.43 -8.94 -5.74
CA PRO A 40 -9.70 -9.14 -4.32
C PRO A 40 -8.59 -9.90 -3.58
N ALA A 41 -7.82 -10.76 -4.26
CA ALA A 41 -6.70 -11.47 -3.64
C ALA A 41 -5.55 -10.51 -3.31
N VAL A 42 -5.20 -9.64 -4.26
CA VAL A 42 -4.16 -8.62 -4.08
C VAL A 42 -4.60 -7.58 -3.04
N ARG A 43 -5.88 -7.18 -3.04
CA ARG A 43 -6.42 -6.27 -2.03
C ARG A 43 -6.28 -6.82 -0.61
N ARG A 44 -6.62 -8.10 -0.40
CA ARG A 44 -6.43 -8.78 0.90
C ARG A 44 -4.97 -8.91 1.31
N PHE A 45 -4.07 -9.11 0.34
CA PHE A 45 -2.63 -9.11 0.62
C PHE A 45 -2.16 -7.75 1.15
N LEU A 46 -2.55 -6.65 0.48
CA LEU A 46 -2.20 -5.30 0.89
C LEU A 46 -2.81 -4.92 2.25
N GLN A 47 -4.05 -5.33 2.53
CA GLN A 47 -4.69 -5.12 3.82
C GLN A 47 -3.92 -5.79 4.97
N ARG A 48 -3.50 -7.06 4.79
CA ARG A 48 -2.67 -7.76 5.78
C ARG A 48 -1.31 -7.09 6.01
N GLN A 49 -0.68 -6.59 4.95
CA GLN A 49 0.56 -5.83 5.06
C GLN A 49 0.37 -4.52 5.83
N ARG A 50 -0.75 -3.83 5.61
CA ARG A 50 -1.12 -2.62 6.36
C ARG A 50 -1.36 -2.93 7.84
N GLU A 51 -2.08 -4.00 8.18
CA GLU A 51 -2.30 -4.41 9.58
C GLU A 51 -0.99 -4.67 10.34
N GLN A 52 0.03 -5.18 9.64
CA GLN A 52 1.37 -5.36 10.21
C GLN A 52 2.09 -4.04 10.53
N LEU A 53 1.64 -2.91 9.97
CA LEU A 53 2.11 -1.58 10.33
C LEU A 53 1.47 -1.03 11.61
N GLU A 54 0.46 -1.68 12.18
CA GLU A 54 -0.18 -1.24 13.43
C GLU A 54 0.30 -2.07 14.64
N ALA A 55 0.73 -3.31 14.40
CA ALA A 55 1.43 -4.15 15.37
C ALA A 55 2.81 -3.58 15.79
#